data_AF-A0A4Y7R7V1-F1
#
_entry.id   AF-A0A4Y7R7V1-F1
#
_cell.length_a   1.000
_cell.length_b   1.000
_cell.length_c   1.000
_cell.angle_alpha   90.00
_cell.angle_beta   90.00
_cell.angle_gamma   90.00
#
_symmetry.space_group_name_H-M   'P 1'
#
loop_
_entity.id
_entity.type
_entity.pdbx_description
1 polymer ?
#
loop_
_entity_poly.entity_id
_entity_poly.type
_entity_poly.pdbx_seq_one_letter_code
_entity_poly.pdbx_strand_id
1 'polypeptide(L)'
;MFWRLANLFRRTYKNQLGFTLVELIVVVVILAILAAVMIPKLLPYTQQARVSRAEGDMATMKTIIESYAAEYGQGYYPKTGTPGTYSSSTVMGPGMDISVVLQSGGVQWTGASGGITDPWNDPYEYIPYTDGNGNVIGWSIQSAGQTKKSGSNTALYESDIYSPTLGTVPTTLTGSGGTAGAGETSNGATMP
;
A
#
# COMPACT_ATOMS: atom_id res chain seq x y z
N MET A 1 -33.57 -68.16 -39.40
CA MET A 1 -32.15 -67.77 -39.18
C MET A 1 -32.15 -66.27 -38.93
N PHE A 2 -31.50 -65.80 -37.87
CA PHE A 2 -31.41 -64.37 -37.47
C PHE A 2 -32.53 -63.81 -36.59
N TRP A 3 -32.85 -64.60 -35.56
CA TRP A 3 -33.28 -64.15 -34.24
C TRP A 3 -32.19 -63.28 -33.52
N ARG A 4 -31.42 -62.47 -34.26
CA ARG A 4 -30.13 -61.94 -33.81
C ARG A 4 -30.02 -60.41 -33.79
N LEU A 5 -31.13 -59.68 -33.85
CA LEU A 5 -31.09 -58.21 -33.70
C LEU A 5 -32.19 -57.60 -32.81
N ALA A 6 -32.99 -58.40 -32.09
CA ALA A 6 -34.01 -57.88 -31.17
C ALA A 6 -33.45 -57.42 -29.81
N ASN A 7 -32.15 -57.12 -29.67
CA ASN A 7 -31.56 -56.90 -28.35
C ASN A 7 -30.45 -55.85 -28.30
N LEU A 8 -30.73 -54.62 -28.75
CA LEU A 8 -29.79 -53.49 -28.58
C LEU A 8 -30.37 -52.25 -27.91
N PHE A 9 -31.64 -52.26 -27.49
CA PHE A 9 -32.17 -51.25 -26.57
C PHE A 9 -32.54 -51.88 -25.24
N ARG A 10 -31.56 -52.54 -24.61
CA ARG A 10 -31.61 -52.78 -23.17
C ARG A 10 -31.43 -51.40 -22.52
N ARG A 11 -32.54 -50.68 -22.34
CA ARG A 11 -32.64 -49.49 -21.47
C ARG A 11 -32.19 -49.93 -20.08
N THR A 12 -30.90 -49.82 -19.80
CA THR A 12 -30.41 -49.69 -18.44
C THR A 12 -30.88 -48.34 -17.95
N TYR A 13 -32.06 -48.30 -17.32
CA TYR A 13 -32.31 -47.33 -16.26
C TYR A 13 -31.28 -47.63 -15.17
N LYS A 14 -30.07 -47.08 -15.34
CA LYS A 14 -29.16 -46.90 -14.23
C LYS A 14 -29.95 -46.08 -13.23
N ASN A 15 -30.08 -46.56 -12.00
CA ASN A 15 -30.62 -45.82 -10.88
C ASN A 15 -29.77 -44.55 -10.74
N GLN A 16 -30.13 -43.50 -11.47
CA GLN A 16 -29.62 -42.17 -11.23
C GLN A 16 -30.30 -41.74 -9.95
N LEU A 17 -29.62 -41.99 -8.83
CA LEU A 17 -29.93 -41.39 -7.54
C LEU A 17 -29.75 -39.88 -7.73
N GLY A 18 -30.81 -39.22 -8.20
CA GLY A 18 -30.83 -37.78 -8.40
C GLY A 18 -30.80 -37.08 -7.05
N PHE A 19 -30.01 -36.01 -6.97
CA PHE A 19 -29.98 -35.12 -5.82
C PHE A 19 -31.39 -34.66 -5.48
N THR A 20 -31.81 -34.81 -4.23
CA THR A 20 -33.12 -34.31 -3.82
C THR A 20 -33.09 -32.78 -3.66
N LEU A 21 -34.20 -32.10 -3.97
CA LEU A 21 -34.33 -30.66 -3.69
C LEU A 21 -34.12 -30.36 -2.20
N VAL A 22 -34.53 -31.29 -1.33
CA VAL A 22 -34.37 -31.18 0.12
C VAL A 22 -32.91 -31.26 0.54
N GLU A 23 -32.11 -32.16 -0.05
CA GLU A 23 -30.65 -32.20 0.18
C GLU A 23 -29.99 -30.88 -0.17
N LEU A 24 -30.34 -30.30 -1.32
CA LEU A 24 -29.76 -29.03 -1.74
C LEU A 24 -30.17 -27.88 -0.83
N ILE A 25 -31.42 -27.86 -0.35
CA ILE A 25 -31.92 -26.85 0.59
C ILE A 25 -31.17 -26.91 1.92
N VAL A 26 -30.96 -28.10 2.49
CA VAL A 26 -30.22 -28.24 3.75
C VAL A 26 -28.77 -27.78 3.58
N VAL A 27 -28.13 -28.10 2.46
CA VAL A 27 -26.74 -27.69 2.19
C VAL A 27 -26.63 -26.16 2.10
N VAL A 28 -27.50 -25.49 1.35
CA VAL A 28 -27.42 -24.02 1.23
C VAL A 28 -27.77 -23.30 2.54
N VAL A 29 -28.64 -23.89 3.38
CA VAL A 29 -28.93 -23.37 4.72
C VAL A 29 -27.69 -23.45 5.61
N ILE A 30 -26.98 -24.58 5.62
CA ILE A 30 -25.73 -24.72 6.38
C ILE A 30 -24.68 -23.73 5.86
N LEU A 31 -24.52 -23.61 4.53
CA LEU A 31 -23.60 -22.63 3.92
C LEU A 31 -23.96 -21.18 4.30
N ALA A 32 -25.24 -20.83 4.37
CA ALA A 32 -25.67 -19.50 4.78
C ALA A 32 -25.32 -19.20 6.25
N ILE A 33 -25.51 -20.17 7.15
CA ILE A 33 -25.14 -20.04 8.57
C ILE A 33 -23.61 -19.87 8.72
N LEU A 34 -22.82 -20.68 8.01
CA LEU A 34 -21.36 -20.59 8.03
C LEU A 34 -20.88 -19.24 7.49
N ALA A 35 -21.43 -18.77 6.37
CA ALA A 35 -21.09 -17.48 5.77
C ALA A 35 -21.43 -16.32 6.72
N ALA A 36 -22.59 -16.35 7.39
CA ALA A 36 -23.01 -15.30 8.31
C ALA A 36 -22.04 -15.09 9.49
N VAL A 37 -21.47 -16.18 10.02
CA VAL A 37 -20.49 -16.10 11.12
C VAL A 37 -19.09 -15.73 10.60
N MET A 38 -18.76 -16.13 9.36
CA MET A 38 -17.41 -15.97 8.81
C MET A 38 -17.12 -14.56 8.27
N ILE A 39 -18.08 -13.94 7.57
CA ILE A 39 -17.91 -12.61 6.94
C ILE A 39 -17.43 -11.51 7.91
N PRO A 40 -18.04 -11.28 9.10
CA PRO A 40 -17.61 -10.20 9.99
C PRO A 40 -16.19 -10.41 10.52
N LYS A 41 -15.74 -11.67 10.63
CA LYS A 41 -14.38 -12.01 11.09
C LYS A 41 -13.31 -11.71 10.05
N LEU A 42 -13.64 -11.68 8.76
CA LEU A 42 -12.69 -11.44 7.67
C LEU A 42 -12.30 -9.96 7.51
N LEU A 43 -13.18 -9.04 7.90
CA LEU A 43 -12.95 -7.59 7.76
C LEU A 43 -11.61 -7.11 8.37
N PRO A 44 -11.26 -7.40 9.64
CA PRO A 44 -9.99 -6.94 10.22
C PRO A 44 -8.76 -7.55 9.53
N TYR A 45 -8.81 -8.81 9.11
CA TYR A 45 -7.69 -9.45 8.40
C TYR A 45 -7.40 -8.77 7.07
N THR A 46 -8.44 -8.36 6.34
CA THR A 46 -8.23 -7.61 5.08
C THR A 46 -7.60 -6.25 5.32
N GLN A 47 -7.90 -5.58 6.43
CA GLN A 47 -7.28 -4.30 6.78
C GLN A 47 -5.82 -4.47 7.21
N GLN A 48 -5.52 -5.49 8.01
CA GLN A 48 -4.15 -5.77 8.42
C GLN A 48 -3.27 -6.16 7.23
N ALA A 49 -3.80 -6.94 6.28
CA ALA A 49 -3.11 -7.27 5.04
C ALA A 49 -2.83 -6.04 4.18
N ARG A 50 -3.76 -5.07 4.14
CA ARG A 50 -3.55 -3.77 3.48
C ARG A 50 -2.43 -2.98 4.17
N VAL A 51 -2.47 -2.83 5.49
CA VAL A 51 -1.41 -2.14 6.23
C VAL A 51 -0.05 -2.77 5.95
N SER A 52 0.08 -4.09 6.10
CA SER A 52 1.35 -4.81 5.85
C SER A 52 1.86 -4.66 4.41
N ARG A 53 0.96 -4.62 3.42
CA ARG A 53 1.34 -4.31 2.03
C ARG A 53 1.90 -2.90 1.92
N ALA A 54 1.23 -1.91 2.52
CA ALA A 54 1.68 -0.53 2.45
C ALA A 54 3.05 -0.34 3.13
N GLU A 55 3.29 -1.02 4.25
CA GLU A 55 4.59 -1.02 4.95
C GLU A 55 5.70 -1.61 4.06
N GLY A 56 5.44 -2.72 3.37
CA GLY A 56 6.39 -3.34 2.45
C GLY A 56 6.74 -2.45 1.24
N ASP A 57 5.72 -1.79 0.68
CA ASP A 57 5.89 -0.83 -0.41
C ASP A 57 6.77 0.35 0.07
N MET A 58 6.48 0.92 1.25
CA MET A 58 7.27 2.00 1.85
C MET A 58 8.72 1.59 2.18
N ALA A 59 8.93 0.39 2.73
CA ALA A 59 10.27 -0.11 3.03
C ALA A 59 11.13 -0.27 1.77
N THR A 60 10.52 -0.72 0.67
CA THR A 60 11.20 -0.81 -0.63
C THR A 60 11.63 0.57 -1.12
N MET A 61 10.72 1.55 -1.04
CA MET A 61 11.01 2.94 -1.44
C MET A 61 12.11 3.57 -0.56
N LYS A 62 12.09 3.31 0.75
CA LYS A 62 13.13 3.72 1.70
C LYS A 62 14.50 3.26 1.27
N THR A 63 14.66 1.96 1.01
CA THR A 63 15.95 1.40 0.59
C THR A 63 16.49 2.09 -0.67
N ILE A 64 15.62 2.38 -1.64
CA ILE A 64 16.02 3.09 -2.87
C ILE A 64 16.47 4.52 -2.56
N ILE A 65 15.71 5.26 -1.75
CA ILE A 65 16.04 6.64 -1.37
C ILE A 65 17.35 6.72 -0.58
N GLU A 66 17.55 5.82 0.38
CA GLU A 66 18.77 5.74 1.18
C GLU A 66 19.98 5.37 0.33
N SER A 67 19.84 4.40 -0.59
CA SER A 67 20.91 4.02 -1.52
C SER A 67 21.33 5.19 -2.41
N TYR A 68 20.36 5.97 -2.90
CA TYR A 68 20.64 7.16 -3.68
C TYR A 68 21.40 8.22 -2.88
N ALA A 69 20.96 8.50 -1.64
CA ALA A 69 21.61 9.50 -0.79
C ALA A 69 23.08 9.13 -0.49
N ALA A 70 23.35 7.84 -0.31
CA ALA A 70 24.68 7.29 -0.07
C ALA A 70 25.59 7.32 -1.30
N GLU A 71 25.07 6.99 -2.49
CA GLU A 71 25.88 6.83 -3.70
C GLU A 71 25.99 8.11 -4.56
N TYR A 72 24.90 8.87 -4.71
CA TYR A 72 24.81 9.97 -5.68
C TYR A 72 24.40 11.30 -5.06
N GLY A 73 23.64 11.27 -3.97
CA GLY A 73 23.03 12.43 -3.33
C GLY A 73 23.99 13.34 -2.56
N GLN A 74 25.25 12.92 -2.38
CA GLN A 74 26.27 13.66 -1.60
C GLN A 74 25.80 13.98 -0.17
N GLY A 75 25.06 13.05 0.45
CA GLY A 75 24.46 13.25 1.78
C GLY A 75 23.12 13.98 1.77
N TYR A 76 22.58 14.31 0.59
CA TYR A 76 21.24 14.87 0.43
C TYR A 76 20.27 13.88 -0.21
N TYR A 77 19.00 14.00 0.15
CA TYR A 77 17.91 13.18 -0.38
C TYR A 77 17.34 13.75 -1.69
N PRO A 78 16.52 12.96 -2.42
CA PRO A 78 15.90 13.41 -3.67
C PRO A 78 14.98 14.62 -3.45
N LYS A 79 14.93 15.51 -4.43
CA LYS A 79 14.00 16.65 -4.45
C LYS A 79 12.62 16.19 -4.92
N THR A 80 11.59 16.97 -4.61
CA THR A 80 10.29 16.82 -5.27
C THR A 80 10.25 17.77 -6.45
N GLY A 81 9.96 17.23 -7.64
CA GLY A 81 9.68 18.03 -8.82
C GLY A 81 8.36 18.80 -8.65
N THR A 82 8.02 19.64 -9.62
CA THR A 82 6.68 20.26 -9.65
C THR A 82 5.61 19.16 -9.68
N PRO A 83 4.56 19.20 -8.83
CA PRO A 83 3.48 18.22 -8.88
C PRO A 83 2.95 18.04 -10.31
N GLY A 84 2.91 16.80 -10.81
CA GLY A 84 2.50 16.50 -12.19
C GLY A 84 3.62 16.57 -13.26
N THR A 85 4.82 17.02 -12.90
CA THR A 85 6.01 16.98 -13.77
C THR A 85 6.99 15.96 -13.21
N TYR A 86 7.03 14.79 -13.85
CA TYR A 86 7.98 13.72 -13.49
C TYR A 86 9.13 13.75 -14.49
N SER A 87 10.32 14.06 -14.00
CA SER A 87 11.53 13.94 -14.81
C SER A 87 11.86 12.45 -14.99
N SER A 88 12.28 12.07 -16.20
CA SER A 88 12.84 10.75 -16.52
C SER A 88 14.26 10.98 -17.03
N SER A 89 15.20 11.14 -16.11
CA SER A 89 16.64 11.12 -16.42
C SER A 89 17.18 9.73 -16.19
N THR A 90 17.97 9.20 -17.12
CA THR A 90 18.64 7.90 -16.96
C THR A 90 19.96 8.01 -16.21
N VAL A 91 20.43 9.23 -15.93
CA VAL A 91 21.71 9.49 -15.24
C VAL A 91 21.42 9.95 -13.82
N MET A 92 22.00 9.23 -12.84
CA MET A 92 21.95 9.57 -11.41
C MET A 92 23.06 10.55 -11.04
N GLY A 93 22.71 11.53 -10.21
CA GLY A 93 23.60 12.57 -9.72
C GLY A 93 22.97 13.33 -8.56
N PRO A 94 23.61 14.39 -8.04
CA PRO A 94 23.05 15.17 -6.95
C PRO A 94 21.84 16.00 -7.39
N GLY A 95 20.85 16.13 -6.51
CA GLY A 95 19.68 17.00 -6.71
C GLY A 95 18.58 16.45 -7.63
N MET A 96 18.56 15.14 -7.88
CA MET A 96 17.55 14.49 -8.72
C MET A 96 16.16 14.48 -8.07
N ASP A 97 15.13 14.44 -8.93
CA ASP A 97 13.75 14.26 -8.51
C ASP A 97 13.50 12.85 -7.97
N ILE A 98 12.62 12.75 -6.96
CA ILE A 98 12.20 11.49 -6.36
C ILE A 98 11.64 10.50 -7.40
N SER A 99 10.98 10.99 -8.45
CA SER A 99 10.47 10.14 -9.53
C SER A 99 11.58 9.40 -10.26
N VAL A 100 12.69 10.09 -10.56
CA VAL A 100 13.85 9.48 -11.23
C VAL A 100 14.49 8.44 -10.33
N VAL A 101 14.69 8.80 -9.07
CA VAL A 101 15.38 7.96 -8.09
C VAL A 101 14.59 6.66 -7.87
N LEU A 102 13.28 6.73 -7.65
CA LEU A 102 12.46 5.54 -7.46
C LEU A 102 12.35 4.70 -8.75
N GLN A 103 12.22 5.33 -9.92
CA GLN A 103 12.20 4.61 -11.20
C GLN A 103 13.51 3.89 -11.49
N SER A 104 14.66 4.45 -11.08
CA SER A 104 15.95 3.76 -11.19
C SER A 104 16.02 2.46 -10.38
N GLY A 105 15.30 2.41 -9.24
CA GLY A 105 15.13 1.22 -8.41
C GLY A 105 13.98 0.31 -8.85
N GLY A 106 13.37 0.55 -10.01
CA GLY A 106 12.26 -0.24 -10.55
C GLY A 106 10.88 0.12 -9.99
N VAL A 107 10.79 1.11 -9.10
CA VAL A 107 9.53 1.61 -8.55
C VAL A 107 8.94 2.68 -9.47
N GLN A 108 7.76 2.40 -10.03
CA GLN A 108 7.04 3.36 -10.86
C GLN A 108 6.43 4.46 -10.00
N TRP A 109 7.19 5.54 -9.79
CA TRP A 109 6.72 6.72 -9.09
C TRP A 109 6.26 7.77 -10.10
N THR A 110 4.95 7.81 -10.34
CA THR A 110 4.29 8.89 -11.06
C THR A 110 3.24 9.46 -10.11
N GLY A 111 3.45 10.67 -9.58
CA GLY A 111 2.49 11.34 -8.67
C GLY A 111 1.17 11.78 -9.34
N ALA A 112 0.79 11.13 -10.45
CA ALA A 112 -0.51 11.17 -11.11
C ALA A 112 -0.73 9.79 -11.75
N SER A 113 -2.01 9.39 -11.88
CA SER A 113 -2.51 8.07 -12.32
C SER A 113 -1.52 7.24 -13.15
N GLY A 114 -1.04 6.12 -12.60
CA GLY A 114 -0.10 5.21 -13.26
C GLY A 114 1.05 4.72 -12.38
N GLY A 115 1.31 5.41 -11.26
CA GLY A 115 2.35 5.07 -10.30
C GLY A 115 1.88 4.08 -9.24
N ILE A 116 2.78 3.68 -8.35
CA ILE A 116 2.43 2.89 -7.18
C ILE A 116 1.40 3.65 -6.33
N THR A 117 0.25 3.01 -6.10
CA THR A 117 -0.79 3.48 -5.19
C THR A 117 -0.83 2.60 -3.96
N ASP A 118 -1.26 3.18 -2.85
CA ASP A 118 -1.50 2.45 -1.62
C ASP A 118 -2.66 1.44 -1.76
N PRO A 119 -2.86 0.55 -0.77
CA PRO A 119 -3.92 -0.45 -0.78
C PRO A 119 -5.35 0.12 -0.67
N TRP A 120 -5.50 1.43 -0.49
CA TRP A 120 -6.77 2.17 -0.52
C TRP A 120 -6.95 2.97 -1.82
N ASN A 121 -6.07 2.74 -2.80
CA ASN A 121 -6.07 3.31 -4.14
C ASN A 121 -5.81 4.82 -4.16
N ASP A 122 -5.06 5.32 -3.18
CA ASP A 122 -4.54 6.69 -3.17
C ASP A 122 -3.03 6.68 -3.45
N PRO A 123 -2.49 7.66 -4.18
CA PRO A 123 -1.05 7.72 -4.43
C PRO A 123 -0.27 7.97 -3.13
N TYR A 124 0.93 7.40 -3.03
CA TYR A 124 1.87 7.76 -1.97
C TYR A 124 2.33 9.20 -2.16
N GLU A 125 2.50 9.91 -1.05
CA GLU A 125 3.00 11.28 -1.05
C GLU A 125 4.40 11.33 -0.44
N TYR A 126 5.33 11.96 -1.15
CA TYR A 126 6.70 12.18 -0.69
C TYR A 126 6.85 13.63 -0.25
N ILE A 127 7.23 13.83 1.01
CA ILE A 127 7.45 15.13 1.64
C ILE A 127 8.94 15.27 1.93
N PRO A 128 9.67 16.11 1.18
CA PRO A 128 11.05 16.44 1.49
C PRO A 128 11.10 17.50 2.59
N TYR A 129 12.08 17.37 3.49
CA TYR A 129 12.42 18.39 4.46
C TYR A 129 13.71 19.08 4.00
N THR A 130 13.61 20.36 3.69
CA THR A 130 14.72 21.14 3.14
C THR A 130 15.39 22.00 4.21
N ASP A 131 16.70 22.18 4.09
CA ASP A 131 17.42 23.23 4.82
C ASP A 131 17.08 24.64 4.27
N GLY A 132 17.61 25.68 4.91
CA GLY A 132 17.46 27.07 4.45
C GLY A 132 18.10 27.38 3.09
N ASN A 133 18.86 26.43 2.52
CA ASN A 133 19.53 26.55 1.22
C ASN A 133 18.80 25.75 0.12
N GLY A 134 17.69 25.07 0.44
CA GLY A 134 16.91 24.27 -0.51
C GLY A 134 17.49 22.88 -0.79
N ASN A 135 18.39 22.38 0.05
CA ASN A 135 18.86 20.98 0.01
C ASN A 135 17.95 20.10 0.87
N VAL A 136 17.65 18.89 0.41
CA VAL A 136 16.78 17.96 1.16
C VAL A 136 17.63 17.20 2.17
N ILE A 137 17.38 17.46 3.45
CA ILE A 137 18.12 16.89 4.58
C ILE A 137 17.34 15.76 5.28
N GLY A 138 16.05 15.63 5.02
CA GLY A 138 15.24 14.52 5.49
C GLY A 138 14.03 14.32 4.60
N TRP A 139 13.29 13.23 4.80
CA TRP A 139 12.14 12.92 3.97
C TRP A 139 11.12 12.08 4.72
N SER A 140 9.87 12.13 4.27
CA SER A 140 8.83 11.18 4.65
C SER A 140 8.01 10.73 3.45
N ILE A 141 7.59 9.47 3.45
CA ILE A 141 6.58 8.93 2.53
C ILE A 141 5.34 8.61 3.36
N GLN A 142 4.18 9.07 2.91
CA GLN A 142 2.91 8.80 3.57
C GLN A 142 1.90 8.14 2.63
N SER A 143 1.05 7.30 3.23
CA SER A 143 -0.21 6.82 2.66
C SER A 143 -1.36 7.53 3.37
N ALA A 144 -2.35 7.99 2.61
CA ALA A 144 -3.55 8.64 3.13
C ALA A 144 -4.42 7.70 4.00
N GLY A 145 -4.15 6.39 3.94
CA GLY A 145 -4.80 5.37 4.74
C GLY A 145 -6.28 5.21 4.41
N GLN A 146 -6.98 4.46 5.26
CA GLN A 146 -8.39 4.13 5.04
C GLN A 146 -9.32 5.36 4.96
N THR A 147 -8.96 6.47 5.61
CA THR A 147 -9.80 7.67 5.65
C THR A 147 -9.53 8.66 4.52
N LYS A 148 -8.54 8.39 3.64
CA LYS A 148 -8.18 9.24 2.50
C LYS A 148 -7.84 10.69 2.89
N LYS A 149 -7.34 10.90 4.12
CA LYS A 149 -7.00 12.23 4.66
C LYS A 149 -5.59 12.18 5.22
N SER A 150 -4.67 12.90 4.56
CA SER A 150 -3.32 13.15 5.06
C SER A 150 -3.39 13.71 6.50
N GLY A 151 -2.64 13.09 7.43
CA GLY A 151 -2.62 13.48 8.86
C GLY A 151 -3.70 12.88 9.78
N SER A 152 -4.61 12.03 9.26
CA SER A 152 -5.56 11.27 10.09
C SER A 152 -4.84 10.20 10.92
N ASN A 153 -5.36 9.81 12.10
CA ASN A 153 -4.81 8.71 12.94
C ASN A 153 -4.83 7.31 12.27
N THR A 154 -5.15 7.24 10.98
CA THR A 154 -5.18 6.05 10.13
C THR A 154 -4.18 6.12 8.98
N ALA A 155 -3.45 7.24 8.85
CA ALA A 155 -2.35 7.37 7.90
C ALA A 155 -1.15 6.53 8.36
N LEU A 156 -0.47 5.93 7.40
CA LEU A 156 0.81 5.26 7.61
C LEU A 156 1.89 6.18 7.07
N TYR A 157 2.99 6.33 7.80
CA TYR A 157 4.13 7.10 7.32
C TYR A 157 5.45 6.40 7.63
N GLU A 158 6.38 6.53 6.68
CA GLU A 158 7.79 6.17 6.79
C GLU A 158 8.63 7.45 6.68
N SER A 159 9.74 7.54 7.40
CA SER A 159 10.70 8.64 7.25
C SER A 159 12.14 8.14 7.32
N ASP A 160 13.07 9.05 7.10
CA ASP A 160 14.51 8.84 7.29
C ASP A 160 14.87 8.32 8.70
N ILE A 161 14.08 8.64 9.73
CA ILE A 161 14.39 8.31 11.14
C ILE A 161 13.38 7.30 11.74
N TYR A 162 12.19 7.18 11.17
CA TYR A 162 11.12 6.31 11.70
C TYR A 162 10.67 5.28 10.67
N SER A 163 10.59 4.02 11.11
CA SER A 163 9.94 2.88 10.43
C SER A 163 8.42 3.06 10.32
N PRO A 164 7.69 2.20 9.56
CA PRO A 164 6.34 2.54 9.14
C PRO A 164 5.44 2.59 10.37
N THR A 165 4.88 3.76 10.66
CA THR A 165 4.11 3.99 11.89
C THR A 165 2.73 4.54 11.57
N LEU A 166 1.73 4.08 12.32
CA LEU A 166 0.38 4.63 12.26
C LEU A 166 0.33 5.98 12.99
N GLY A 167 -0.15 7.02 12.31
CA GLY A 167 -0.41 8.31 12.96
C GLY A 167 -0.25 9.53 12.05
N THR A 168 -0.22 10.69 12.69
CA THR A 168 -0.02 11.97 12.00
C THR A 168 1.45 12.19 11.68
N VAL A 169 1.73 12.59 10.44
CA VAL A 169 3.09 12.89 9.98
C VAL A 169 3.67 14.06 10.78
N PRO A 170 4.91 13.97 11.27
CA PRO A 170 5.59 15.10 11.90
C PRO A 170 5.72 16.27 10.92
N THR A 171 5.27 17.45 11.33
CA THR A 171 5.44 18.69 10.54
C THR A 171 6.90 19.17 10.49
N THR A 172 7.73 18.68 11.41
CA THR A 172 9.18 18.89 11.45
C THR A 172 9.89 17.60 11.87
N LEU A 173 10.91 17.17 11.12
CA LEU A 173 11.78 16.06 11.53
C LEU A 173 12.72 16.55 12.63
N THR A 174 12.34 16.35 13.88
CA THR A 174 13.25 16.61 15.01
C THR A 174 14.20 15.42 15.12
N GLY A 175 15.32 15.45 14.38
CA GLY A 175 16.33 14.39 14.48
C GLY A 175 17.18 14.14 13.23
N SER A 176 16.82 14.69 12.06
CA SER A 176 17.74 14.70 10.91
C SER A 176 18.81 15.74 11.22
N GLY A 177 20.09 15.37 11.13
CA GLY A 177 21.25 16.11 11.62
C GLY A 177 21.56 17.45 10.93
N GLY A 178 20.58 18.34 10.84
CA GLY A 178 20.72 19.75 10.50
C GLY A 178 20.17 20.60 11.64
N THR A 179 21.02 21.01 12.59
CA THR A 179 20.67 21.98 13.62
C THR A 179 20.21 23.30 13.01
N ALA A 180 18.94 23.69 13.23
CA ALA A 180 18.55 24.99 13.79
C ALA A 180 17.02 25.21 13.83
N GLY A 181 16.47 25.28 15.05
CA GLY A 181 15.70 26.46 15.46
C GLY A 181 14.19 26.52 15.20
N ALA A 182 13.46 26.40 16.31
CA ALA A 182 12.21 27.08 16.67
C ALA A 182 10.87 26.48 16.21
N GLY A 183 10.11 25.97 17.19
CA GLY A 183 8.68 25.74 17.06
C GLY A 183 8.11 24.68 18.01
N GLU A 184 8.39 24.77 19.30
CA GLU A 184 7.54 24.11 20.30
C GLU A 184 6.12 24.67 20.18
N THR A 185 5.18 23.88 19.65
CA THR A 185 3.77 24.05 20.02
C THR A 185 3.44 22.99 21.06
N SER A 186 3.70 23.38 22.30
CA SER A 186 2.89 23.03 23.46
C SER A 186 1.43 22.87 23.03
N ASN A 187 0.93 21.64 23.00
CA ASN A 187 -0.49 21.38 23.07
C ASN A 187 -0.75 20.71 24.41
N GLY A 188 -0.73 21.55 25.45
CA GLY A 188 -1.30 21.21 26.75
C GLY A 188 -2.77 20.90 26.55
N ALA A 189 -3.08 19.61 26.44
CA ALA A 189 -4.43 19.11 26.59
C ALA A 189 -4.84 19.34 28.05
N THR A 190 -5.61 20.39 28.28
CA THR A 190 -6.56 20.48 29.38
C THR A 190 -7.45 19.24 29.35
N MET A 191 -7.42 18.49 30.44
CA MET A 191 -8.35 17.40 30.78
C MET A 191 -9.13 17.84 32.03
N PRO A 192 -10.37 17.36 32.21
CA PRO A 192 -11.50 18.08 32.81
C PRO A 192 -11.35 18.48 34.28
#